data_AF-A0A3C1VGP8-F1
#
_entry.id   AF-A0A3C1VGP8-F1
#
_cell.length_a   1.000
_cell.length_b   1.000
_cell.length_c   1.000
_cell.angle_alpha   90.00
_cell.angle_beta   90.00
_cell.angle_gamma   90.00
#
_symmetry.space_group_name_H-M   'P 1'
#
loop_
_entity.id
_entity.type
_entity.pdbx_description
1 polymer ?
#
loop_
_entity_poly.entity_id
_entity_poly.type
_entity_poly.pdbx_seq_one_letter_code
_entity_poly.pdbx_strand_id
1 'polypeptide(L)'
;MTTTKLVSVKVPLKIFRALPDAHKGRSRFIISALEEKISQRREPEWKPTTERGRRLKAILDKGAAERGEPLDDEGIARELRERRGGLH
;
A
#
# COMPACT_ATOMS: atom_id res chain seq x y z
N MET A 1 5.41 8.92 20.73
CA MET A 1 5.01 10.33 20.51
C MET A 1 4.79 10.54 19.03
N THR A 2 3.57 10.87 18.61
CA THR A 2 3.28 11.18 17.20
C THR A 2 3.82 12.57 16.87
N THR A 3 4.88 12.62 16.07
CA THR A 3 5.45 13.86 15.54
C THR A 3 4.50 14.44 14.48
N THR A 4 3.83 15.54 14.80
CA THR A 4 2.95 16.24 13.86
C THR A 4 3.72 17.32 13.09
N LYS A 5 3.47 17.45 11.78
CA LYS A 5 3.93 18.58 10.97
C LYS A 5 2.74 19.42 10.51
N LEU A 6 2.90 20.75 10.53
CA LEU A 6 1.92 21.67 9.94
C LEU A 6 2.11 21.70 8.42
N VAL A 7 1.01 21.52 7.69
CA VAL A 7 0.98 21.56 6.23
C VAL A 7 -0.06 22.59 5.80
N SER A 8 0.35 23.55 4.97
CA SER A 8 -0.54 24.54 4.35
C SER A 8 -0.87 24.13 2.93
N VAL A 9 -2.15 24.14 2.57
CA VAL A 9 -2.63 23.73 1.24
C VAL A 9 -3.61 24.75 0.68
N LYS A 10 -3.62 24.90 -0.65
CA LYS A 10 -4.64 25.69 -1.34
C LYS A 10 -5.88 24.80 -1.55
N VAL A 11 -7.02 25.23 -1.03
CA VAL A 11 -8.30 24.52 -1.19
C VAL A 11 -9.22 25.36 -2.09
N PRO A 12 -9.80 24.79 -3.17
CA PRO A 12 -10.80 25.47 -3.97
C PRO A 12 -11.97 25.97 -3.11
N LEU A 13 -12.48 27.16 -3.41
CA LEU A 13 -13.52 27.81 -2.60
C LEU A 13 -14.79 26.96 -2.45
N LYS A 14 -15.15 26.21 -3.50
CA LYS A 14 -16.29 25.27 -3.47
C LYS A 14 -16.12 24.19 -2.38
N ILE A 15 -14.91 23.66 -2.23
CA ILE A 15 -14.60 22.63 -1.23
C ILE A 15 -14.51 23.29 0.15
N PHE A 16 -13.88 24.45 0.25
CA PHE A 16 -13.75 25.18 1.51
C PHE A 16 -15.11 25.46 2.16
N ARG A 17 -16.11 25.86 1.37
CA ARG A 17 -17.49 26.09 1.85
C ARG A 17 -18.20 24.84 2.36
N ALA A 18 -17.77 23.66 1.91
CA ALA A 18 -18.31 22.38 2.37
C ALA A 18 -17.57 21.82 3.59
N LEU A 19 -16.40 22.37 3.94
CA LEU A 19 -15.65 21.95 5.12
C LEU A 19 -16.29 22.48 6.40
N PRO A 20 -16.18 21.74 7.52
CA PRO A 20 -16.59 22.24 8.83
C PRO A 20 -15.88 23.57 9.18
N ASP A 21 -16.50 24.38 10.03
CA ASP A 21 -15.88 25.60 10.55
C ASP A 21 -14.57 25.29 11.29
N ALA A 22 -13.66 26.28 11.37
CA ALA A 22 -12.34 26.10 11.99
C ALA A 22 -12.44 25.57 13.43
N HIS A 23 -13.44 26.04 14.19
CA HIS A 23 -13.68 25.63 15.58
C HIS A 23 -14.50 24.33 15.71
N LYS A 24 -15.02 23.78 14.60
CA LYS A 24 -15.83 22.56 14.57
C LYS A 24 -15.03 21.35 14.07
N GLY A 25 -13.73 21.30 14.39
CA GLY A 25 -12.90 20.12 14.09
C GLY A 25 -12.50 19.97 12.62
N ARG A 26 -12.39 21.06 11.86
CA ARG A 26 -11.96 21.06 10.45
C ARG A 26 -10.70 20.22 10.22
N SER A 27 -9.68 20.36 11.06
CA SER A 27 -8.43 19.59 10.93
C SER A 27 -8.67 18.09 11.09
N ARG A 28 -9.49 17.69 12.07
CA ARG A 28 -9.83 16.28 12.31
C ARG A 28 -10.60 15.69 11.13
N PHE A 29 -11.54 16.44 10.57
CA PHE A 29 -12.28 16.05 9.38
C PHE A 29 -11.36 15.85 8.15
N ILE A 30 -10.42 16.77 7.93
CA ILE A 30 -9.46 16.67 6.82
C ILE A 30 -8.55 15.45 7.01
N ILE A 31 -8.03 15.25 8.22
CA ILE A 31 -7.16 14.11 8.53
C ILE A 31 -7.91 12.78 8.30
N SER A 32 -9.14 12.63 8.81
CA SER A 32 -9.91 11.40 8.61
C SER A 32 -10.21 11.13 7.13
N ALA A 33 -10.55 12.17 6.36
CA ALA A 33 -10.78 12.04 4.93
C ALA A 33 -9.49 11.64 4.17
N LEU A 34 -8.32 12.12 4.60
CA LEU A 34 -7.04 11.72 4.03
C LEU A 34 -6.67 10.28 4.40
N GLU A 35 -6.88 9.87 5.65
CA GLU A 35 -6.67 8.49 6.11
C GLU A 35 -7.56 7.50 5.35
N GLU A 36 -8.83 7.85 5.14
CA GLU A 36 -9.75 7.08 4.32
C GLU A 36 -9.23 6.98 2.87
N LYS A 37 -8.77 8.09 2.29
CA LYS A 37 -8.28 8.08 0.91
C LYS A 37 -6.96 7.31 0.75
N ILE A 38 -6.08 7.36 1.74
CA ILE A 38 -4.81 6.64 1.75
C ILE A 38 -5.05 5.15 1.94
N SER A 39 -5.93 4.74 2.87
CA SER A 39 -6.30 3.33 3.05
C SER A 39 -6.98 2.72 1.83
N GLN A 40 -7.74 3.53 1.06
CA GLN A 40 -8.30 3.12 -0.23
C GLN A 40 -7.27 3.07 -1.36
N ARG A 41 -6.15 3.80 -1.25
CA ARG A 41 -5.02 3.63 -2.18
C ARG A 41 -4.36 2.29 -1.85
N ARG A 42 -4.84 1.22 -2.49
CA ARG A 42 -4.05 0.01 -2.69
C ARG A 42 -2.66 0.45 -3.12
N GLU A 43 -1.62 -0.13 -2.51
CA GLU A 43 -0.26 0.11 -2.96
C GLU A 43 -0.24 -0.03 -4.49
N PRO A 44 0.37 0.94 -5.22
CA PRO A 44 0.39 0.87 -6.66
C PRO A 44 0.95 -0.49 -7.05
N GLU A 45 0.11 -1.30 -7.68
CA GLU A 45 0.48 -2.65 -8.10
C GLU A 45 1.83 -2.56 -8.80
N TRP A 46 2.82 -3.30 -8.29
CA TRP A 46 4.19 -3.19 -8.77
C TRP A 46 4.20 -3.44 -10.29
N LYS A 47 4.65 -2.44 -11.04
CA LYS A 47 4.75 -2.50 -12.50
C LYS A 47 6.19 -2.29 -12.93
N PRO A 48 6.79 -3.24 -13.68
CA PRO A 48 8.15 -3.09 -14.17
C PRO A 48 8.21 -1.96 -15.20
N THR A 49 9.17 -1.05 -15.02
CA THR A 49 9.40 0.08 -15.93
C THR A 49 10.33 -0.27 -17.09
N THR A 50 11.21 -1.26 -16.90
CA THR A 50 12.18 -1.72 -17.91
C THR A 50 11.60 -2.79 -18.82
N GLU A 51 12.12 -2.89 -20.04
CA GLU A 51 11.71 -3.94 -20.99
C GLU A 51 11.95 -5.35 -20.44
N ARG A 52 13.12 -5.57 -19.84
CA ARG A 52 13.45 -6.83 -19.16
C ARG A 52 12.44 -7.16 -18.06
N GLY A 53 12.10 -6.17 -17.24
CA GLY A 53 11.11 -6.36 -16.18
C GLY A 53 9.73 -6.73 -16.73
N ARG A 54 9.29 -6.09 -17.83
CA ARG A 54 8.02 -6.45 -18.50
C ARG A 54 8.02 -7.89 -19.02
N ARG A 55 9.13 -8.35 -19.61
CA ARG A 55 9.28 -9.75 -20.06
C ARG A 55 9.19 -10.72 -18.88
N LEU A 56 9.89 -10.44 -17.77
CA LEU A 56 9.83 -11.29 -16.57
C LEU A 56 8.43 -11.31 -15.95
N LYS A 57 7.74 -10.17 -15.89
CA LYS A 57 6.34 -10.13 -15.43
C LYS A 57 5.44 -11.00 -16.31
N ALA A 58 5.58 -10.93 -17.63
CA ALA A 58 4.79 -11.77 -18.54
C ALA A 58 5.00 -13.28 -18.30
N ILE A 59 6.24 -13.69 -17.98
CA ILE A 59 6.54 -15.09 -17.62
C ILE A 59 5.88 -15.45 -16.28
N LEU A 60 5.98 -14.58 -15.28
CA LEU A 60 5.34 -14.78 -13.97
C LEU A 60 3.81 -14.88 -14.06
N ASP A 61 3.19 -14.02 -14.88
CA ASP A 61 1.75 -14.02 -15.11
C ASP A 61 1.32 -15.32 -15.82
N LYS A 62 2.10 -15.80 -16.81
CA LYS A 62 1.80 -17.05 -17.53
C LYS A 62 1.84 -18.27 -16.61
N GLY A 63 2.78 -18.31 -15.68
CA GLY A 63 2.90 -19.39 -14.68
C GLY A 63 1.92 -19.26 -13.52
N ALA A 64 1.03 -18.25 -13.48
CA ALA A 64 0.16 -18.02 -12.33
C ALA A 64 -0.81 -19.19 -12.04
N ALA A 65 -1.30 -19.87 -13.07
CA ALA A 65 -2.23 -20.99 -12.93
C ALA A 65 -1.56 -22.28 -12.39
N GLU A 66 -0.24 -22.40 -12.55
CA GLU A 66 0.53 -23.56 -12.10
C GLU A 66 1.11 -23.36 -10.69
N ARG A 67 1.04 -22.15 -10.13
CA ARG A 67 1.53 -21.84 -8.79
C ARG A 67 0.50 -22.24 -7.74
N GLY A 68 0.98 -22.82 -6.63
CA GLY A 68 0.19 -22.98 -5.42
C GLY A 68 -0.06 -21.65 -4.71
N GLU A 69 -0.73 -21.73 -3.56
CA GLU A 69 -1.01 -20.55 -2.73
C GLU A 69 0.27 -19.76 -2.42
N PRO A 70 0.27 -18.43 -2.54
CA PRO A 70 1.41 -17.61 -2.13
C PRO A 70 1.78 -17.88 -0.68
N LEU A 71 3.07 -18.13 -0.43
CA LEU A 71 3.57 -18.27 0.93
C LEU A 71 3.69 -16.90 1.59
N ASP A 72 3.27 -16.81 2.84
CA ASP A 72 3.61 -15.72 3.73
C ASP A 72 5.04 -15.88 4.27
N ASP A 73 5.50 -14.88 5.02
CA ASP A 73 6.87 -14.86 5.57
C ASP A 73 7.18 -16.12 6.41
N GLU A 74 6.20 -16.61 7.16
CA GLU A 74 6.32 -17.83 7.97
C GLU A 74 6.40 -19.09 7.10
N GLY A 75 5.56 -19.17 6.06
CA GLY A 75 5.57 -20.26 5.07
C GLY A 75 6.90 -20.34 4.32
N ILE A 76 7.45 -19.20 3.93
CA ILE A 76 8.79 -19.12 3.31
C ILE A 76 9.87 -19.62 4.28
N ALA A 77 9.82 -19.17 5.54
CA ALA A 77 10.79 -19.59 6.55
C ALA A 77 10.74 -21.11 6.81
N ARG A 78 9.53 -21.70 6.82
CA ARG A 78 9.32 -23.15 6.97
C ARG A 78 9.90 -23.92 5.78
N GLU A 79 9.55 -23.55 4.54
CA GLU A 79 10.10 -24.20 3.34
C GLU A 79 11.63 -24.13 3.31
N LEU A 80 12.20 -22.97 3.64
CA LEU A 80 13.67 -22.80 3.68
C LEU A 80 14.32 -23.69 4.73
N ARG A 81 13.67 -23.88 5.89
CA ARG A 81 14.15 -24.78 6.95
C ARG A 81 14.10 -26.24 6.53
N GLU A 82 13.01 -26.66 5.88
CA GLU A 82 12.84 -28.02 5.34
C GLU A 82 13.87 -28.32 4.25
N ARG A 83 14.07 -27.40 3.29
CA ARG A 83 15.06 -27.54 2.20
C ARG A 83 16.50 -27.57 2.69
N ARG A 84 16.81 -26.89 3.80
CA ARG A 84 18.13 -26.90 4.42
C ARG A 84 18.38 -28.15 5.27
N GLY A 85 17.45 -29.10 5.30
CA GLY A 85 17.60 -30.36 6.02
C GLY A 85 17.64 -30.15 7.53
N GLY A 86 16.62 -29.51 8.09
CA GLY A 86 16.53 -29.17 9.51
C GLY A 86 17.10 -30.28 10.40
N LEU A 87 18.17 -29.98 11.12
CA LEU A 87 18.63 -30.81 12.22
C LEU A 87 17.49 -30.85 13.24
N HIS A 88 16.89 -32.04 13.38
CA HIS A 88 15.96 -32.38 14.44
C HIS A 88 16.64 -32.29 15.82
#